data_AF-A0A2E5EW71-F1
#
_entry.id   AF-A0A2E5EW71-F1
#
_cell.length_a   1.000
_cell.length_b   1.000
_cell.length_c   1.000
_cell.angle_alpha   90.00
_cell.angle_beta   90.00
_cell.angle_gamma   90.00
#
_symmetry.space_group_name_H-M   'P 1'
#
loop_
_entity.id
_entity.type
_entity.pdbx_description
1 polymer ?
#
loop_
_entity_poly.entity_id
_entity_poly.type
_entity_poly.pdbx_seq_one_letter_code
_entity_poly.pdbx_strand_id
1 'polypeptide(L)'
;DFFNQEYLPGLLKGDLIVAADYELVSANDDIRKNIHMGIEKALLFDTLYLRGGINEGFIVGGIGIDLHVGNFHMFTLNYSKYSEELGEKIGHESIQYDSIELSFLF
;
A
#
# COMPACT_ATOMS: atom_id res chain seq x y z
N ASP A 1 23.73 -17.53 -21.32
CA ASP A 1 23.10 -16.21 -21.54
C ASP A 1 21.58 -16.31 -21.50
N PHE A 2 21.02 -16.48 -20.29
CA PHE A 2 19.62 -16.86 -20.06
C PHE A 2 18.72 -15.70 -19.60
N PHE A 3 19.13 -14.45 -19.86
CA PHE A 3 18.35 -13.26 -19.51
C PHE A 3 18.35 -12.28 -20.68
N ASN A 4 17.54 -12.60 -21.71
CA ASN A 4 17.12 -11.60 -22.68
C ASN A 4 16.19 -10.62 -21.96
N GLN A 5 16.70 -9.41 -21.74
CA GLN A 5 16.01 -8.26 -21.13
C GLN A 5 14.79 -7.76 -21.94
N GLU A 6 14.48 -8.37 -23.09
CA GLU A 6 13.39 -7.95 -23.98
C GLU A 6 11.99 -8.43 -23.58
N TYR A 7 11.85 -9.42 -22.69
CA TYR A 7 10.52 -9.94 -22.26
C TYR A 7 9.94 -9.25 -21.02
N LEU A 8 10.73 -8.42 -20.33
CA LEU A 8 10.31 -7.68 -19.13
C LEU A 8 9.38 -6.46 -19.33
N PRO A 9 9.36 -5.74 -20.48
CA PRO A 9 8.67 -4.44 -20.53
C PRO A 9 7.14 -4.54 -20.49
N GLY A 10 6.55 -5.69 -20.86
CA GLY A 10 5.11 -5.92 -20.75
C GLY A 10 4.65 -6.30 -19.33
N LEU A 11 5.53 -6.94 -18.56
CA LEU A 11 5.23 -7.52 -17.25
C LEU A 11 5.12 -6.45 -16.14
N LEU A 12 5.85 -5.35 -16.29
CA LEU A 12 5.87 -4.21 -15.36
C LEU A 12 4.92 -3.07 -15.79
N LYS A 13 4.08 -3.32 -16.79
CA LYS A 13 3.19 -2.33 -17.40
C LYS A 13 1.89 -2.24 -16.59
N GLY A 14 1.96 -1.53 -15.47
CA GLY A 14 0.79 -1.08 -14.72
C GLY A 14 0.97 0.38 -14.30
N ASP A 15 -0.11 1.05 -13.94
CA ASP A 15 -0.05 2.46 -13.58
C ASP A 15 0.64 2.67 -12.23
N LEU A 16 1.33 3.81 -12.09
CA LEU A 16 1.83 4.29 -10.81
C LEU A 16 0.84 5.34 -10.30
N ILE A 17 0.19 5.03 -9.20
CA ILE A 17 -0.73 5.94 -8.52
C ILE A 17 0.00 6.53 -7.33
N VAL A 18 -0.15 7.84 -7.15
CA VAL A 18 0.40 8.58 -6.01
C VAL A 18 -0.74 9.36 -5.37
N ALA A 19 -0.87 9.25 -4.05
CA ALA A 19 -1.85 9.96 -3.25
C ALA A 19 -1.14 10.67 -2.10
N ALA A 20 -1.61 11.86 -1.74
CA ALA A 20 -1.12 12.60 -0.60
C ALA A 20 -2.27 13.41 0.00
N ASP A 21 -2.33 13.47 1.32
CA ASP A 21 -3.30 14.22 2.09
C ASP A 21 -2.66 14.78 3.36
N TYR A 22 -3.27 15.85 3.90
CA TYR A 22 -2.82 16.52 5.11
C TYR A 22 -4.03 16.90 5.98
N GLU A 23 -4.12 16.29 7.17
CA GLU A 23 -5.24 16.53 8.08
C GLU A 23 -4.79 17.32 9.31
N LEU A 24 -5.40 18.48 9.56
CA LEU A 24 -5.09 19.29 10.74
C LEU A 24 -6.13 19.02 11.85
N VAL A 25 -5.84 18.04 12.72
CA VAL A 25 -6.76 17.65 13.82
C VAL A 25 -6.69 18.64 15.00
N SER A 26 -5.50 19.14 15.35
CA SER A 26 -5.29 20.12 16.41
C SER A 26 -4.04 20.98 16.17
N ALA A 27 -4.08 22.24 16.62
CA ALA A 27 -2.94 23.16 16.54
C ALA A 27 -1.74 22.76 17.43
N ASN A 28 -1.94 21.83 18.37
CA ASN A 28 -0.90 21.33 19.28
C ASN A 28 -0.31 19.99 18.83
N ASP A 29 -0.80 19.39 17.75
CA ASP A 29 -0.31 18.10 17.26
C ASP A 29 0.97 18.27 16.43
N ASP A 30 1.83 17.27 16.50
CA ASP A 30 3.06 17.24 15.71
C ASP A 30 2.70 17.20 14.22
N ILE A 31 3.24 18.13 13.42
CA ILE A 31 2.99 18.26 11.98
C ILE A 31 3.16 16.93 11.24
N ARG A 32 4.01 16.03 11.75
CA ARG A 32 4.27 14.72 11.15
C ARG A 32 3.09 13.75 11.27
N LYS A 33 2.26 13.85 12.31
CA LYS A 33 1.03 13.05 12.47
C LYS A 33 -0.04 13.39 11.45
N ASN A 34 0.05 14.58 10.88
CA ASN A 34 -0.95 15.11 9.96
C ASN A 34 -0.69 14.67 8.51
N ILE A 35 0.47 14.08 8.20
CA ILE A 35 0.90 13.78 6.82
C ILE A 35 0.53 12.34 6.44
N HIS A 36 -0.21 12.21 5.34
CA HIS A 36 -0.59 10.95 4.73
C HIS A 36 -0.10 10.94 3.29
N MET A 37 0.72 9.97 2.91
CA MET A 37 1.20 9.82 1.53
C MET A 37 1.26 8.36 1.16
N GLY A 38 0.90 8.04 -0.07
CA GLY A 38 0.88 6.68 -0.57
C GLY A 38 1.31 6.61 -2.03
N ILE A 39 1.98 5.54 -2.37
CA ILE A 39 2.24 5.11 -3.74
C ILE A 39 1.73 3.71 -3.92
N GLU A 40 1.13 3.46 -5.08
CA GLU A 40 0.70 2.14 -5.51
C GLU A 40 1.20 1.89 -6.92
N LYS A 41 1.81 0.72 -7.14
CA LYS A 41 2.26 0.27 -8.44
C LYS A 41 1.58 -1.05 -8.78
N ALA A 42 0.78 -1.03 -9.83
CA ALA A 42 0.27 -2.24 -10.44
C ALA A 42 1.36 -2.90 -11.31
N LEU A 43 1.42 -4.23 -11.27
CA LEU A 43 2.35 -5.11 -11.96
C LEU A 43 1.58 -6.33 -12.48
N LEU A 44 2.18 -7.06 -13.42
CA LEU A 44 1.62 -8.31 -13.95
C LEU A 44 0.19 -8.15 -14.51
N PHE A 45 -0.04 -7.15 -15.36
CA PHE A 45 -1.38 -6.86 -15.91
C PHE A 45 -2.43 -6.66 -14.81
N ASP A 46 -2.13 -5.78 -13.85
CA ASP A 46 -3.02 -5.44 -12.73
C ASP A 46 -3.39 -6.63 -11.82
N THR A 47 -2.57 -7.68 -11.84
CA THR A 47 -2.72 -8.85 -10.94
C THR A 47 -1.98 -8.66 -9.63
N LEU A 48 -0.86 -7.93 -9.63
CA LEU A 48 -0.03 -7.71 -8.45
C LEU A 48 0.10 -6.22 -8.17
N TYR A 49 -0.12 -5.83 -6.93
CA TYR A 49 -0.01 -4.46 -6.46
C TYR A 49 1.07 -4.37 -5.40
N LEU A 50 1.97 -3.39 -5.55
CA LEU A 50 2.90 -3.00 -4.51
C LEU A 50 2.49 -1.64 -3.97
N ARG A 51 2.34 -1.55 -2.65
CA ARG A 51 1.91 -0.34 -1.94
C ARG A 51 2.97 0.07 -0.94
N GLY A 52 3.20 1.36 -0.84
CA GLY A 52 4.11 1.95 0.13
C GLY A 52 3.67 3.36 0.47
N GLY A 53 3.98 3.85 1.66
CA GLY A 53 3.53 5.16 2.07
C GLY A 53 4.05 5.61 3.42
N ILE A 54 3.55 6.77 3.83
CA ILE A 54 3.70 7.33 5.15
C ILE A 54 2.29 7.58 5.70
N ASN A 55 1.98 7.06 6.87
CA ASN A 55 0.73 7.26 7.60
C ASN A 55 1.07 7.82 8.98
N GLU A 56 0.63 9.03 9.31
CA GLU A 56 0.91 9.70 10.59
C GLU A 56 2.41 9.74 10.98
N GLY A 57 3.30 9.81 9.99
CA GLY A 57 4.76 9.78 10.19
C GLY A 57 5.39 8.38 10.25
N PHE A 58 4.58 7.32 10.16
CA PHE A 58 5.05 5.93 10.08
C PHE A 58 5.15 5.44 8.63
N ILE A 59 6.21 4.69 8.33
CA ILE A 59 6.32 4.00 7.04
C ILE A 59 5.32 2.84 7.02
N VAL A 60 4.46 2.84 6.01
CA VAL A 60 3.48 1.78 5.76
C VAL A 60 3.76 1.12 4.42
N GLY A 61 3.35 -0.13 4.27
CA GLY A 61 3.49 -0.83 3.00
C GLY A 61 2.62 -2.07 2.91
N GLY A 62 2.54 -2.62 1.72
CA GLY A 62 1.75 -3.81 1.48
C GLY A 62 1.90 -4.37 0.08
N ILE A 63 1.40 -5.58 -0.08
CA ILE A 63 1.30 -6.27 -1.36
C ILE A 63 -0.14 -6.75 -1.54
N GLY A 64 -0.66 -6.65 -2.75
CA GLY A 64 -1.98 -7.13 -3.11
C GLY A 64 -1.90 -8.06 -4.31
N ILE A 65 -2.66 -9.13 -4.30
CA ILE A 65 -2.88 -10.00 -5.45
C ILE A 65 -4.36 -9.95 -5.79
N ASP A 66 -4.67 -9.60 -7.03
CA ASP A 66 -6.02 -9.59 -7.56
C ASP A 66 -6.08 -10.55 -8.76
N LEU A 67 -6.85 -11.63 -8.63
CA LEU A 67 -6.94 -12.64 -9.67
C LEU A 67 -8.25 -12.52 -10.46
N HIS A 68 -8.09 -12.21 -11.74
CA HIS A 68 -9.16 -12.15 -12.73
C HIS A 68 -9.10 -13.36 -13.66
N VAL A 69 -10.26 -13.97 -13.92
CA VAL A 69 -10.41 -14.98 -14.97
C VAL A 69 -11.32 -14.41 -16.05
N GLY A 70 -10.71 -13.94 -17.14
CA GLY A 70 -11.42 -13.17 -18.17
C GLY A 70 -11.90 -11.82 -17.61
N ASN A 71 -13.20 -11.57 -17.67
CA ASN A 71 -13.81 -10.35 -17.14
C ASN A 71 -14.37 -10.53 -15.71
N PHE A 72 -14.09 -11.67 -15.07
CA PHE A 72 -14.60 -11.99 -13.74
C PHE A 72 -13.49 -11.88 -12.70
N HIS A 73 -13.70 -11.00 -11.73
CA HIS A 73 -12.89 -10.91 -10.52
C HIS A 73 -13.21 -12.11 -9.62
N MET A 74 -12.22 -12.95 -9.32
CA MET A 74 -12.44 -14.10 -8.44
C MET A 74 -12.19 -13.76 -6.98
N PHE A 75 -11.00 -13.22 -6.68
CA PHE A 75 -10.63 -12.85 -5.32
C PHE A 75 -9.48 -11.86 -5.29
N THR A 76 -9.43 -11.11 -4.20
CA THR A 76 -8.30 -10.27 -3.81
C THR A 76 -7.69 -10.78 -2.52
N LEU A 77 -6.36 -10.86 -2.46
CA LEU A 77 -5.60 -11.09 -1.24
C LEU A 77 -4.69 -9.89 -1.01
N ASN A 78 -4.86 -9.19 0.10
CA ASN A 78 -3.99 -8.09 0.51
C ASN A 78 -3.23 -8.47 1.78
N TYR A 79 -1.95 -8.13 1.81
CA TYR A 79 -1.15 -8.07 3.00
C TYR A 79 -0.65 -6.65 3.18
N SER A 80 -0.78 -6.11 4.39
CA SER A 80 -0.24 -4.80 4.73
C SER A 80 0.45 -4.85 6.08
N LYS A 81 1.51 -4.04 6.18
CA LYS A 81 2.25 -3.81 7.39
C LYS A 81 2.28 -2.32 7.66
N TYR A 82 1.80 -1.93 8.82
CA TYR A 82 1.74 -0.53 9.22
C TYR A 82 2.00 -0.39 10.71
N SER A 83 2.25 0.84 11.13
CA SER A 83 2.41 1.19 12.53
C SER A 83 1.49 2.33 12.85
N GLU A 84 0.94 2.30 14.06
CA GLU A 84 0.13 3.37 14.62
C GLU A 84 0.66 3.70 16.01
N GLU A 85 0.47 4.93 16.44
CA GLU A 85 0.75 5.33 17.81
C GLU A 85 -0.52 5.29 18.65
N LEU A 86 -0.44 4.60 19.79
CA LEU A 86 -1.45 4.75 20.82
C LEU A 86 -1.13 5.98 21.67
N GLY A 87 -1.88 7.06 21.45
CA GLY A 87 -1.87 8.26 22.27
C GLY A 87 -1.53 9.55 21.53
N GLU A 88 -1.68 10.68 22.22
CA GLU A 88 -1.60 12.02 21.59
C GLU A 88 -0.17 12.42 21.16
N LYS A 89 0.90 11.80 21.69
CA LYS A 89 2.30 12.25 21.47
C LYS A 89 3.17 11.22 20.76
N ILE A 90 4.06 11.72 19.88
CA ILE A 90 5.05 10.91 19.17
C ILE A 90 6.05 10.23 20.11
N GLY A 91 6.31 8.95 19.87
CA GLY A 91 7.43 8.19 20.46
C GLY A 91 7.14 7.50 21.80
N HIS A 92 5.89 7.43 22.23
CA HIS A 92 5.53 6.79 23.50
C HIS A 92 5.28 5.28 23.36
N GLU A 93 4.38 4.86 22.46
CA GLU A 93 4.05 3.44 22.24
C GLU A 93 3.59 3.21 20.80
N SER A 94 4.50 2.82 19.91
CA SER A 94 4.14 2.41 18.55
C SER A 94 3.73 0.94 18.54
N ILE A 95 2.52 0.63 18.07
CA ILE A 95 2.12 -0.74 17.77
C ILE A 95 2.34 -0.99 16.28
N GLN A 96 2.92 -2.15 15.98
CA GLN A 96 3.06 -2.63 14.62
C GLN A 96 1.98 -3.66 14.34
N TYR A 97 1.30 -3.48 13.21
CA TYR A 97 0.22 -4.34 12.75
C TYR A 97 0.64 -5.05 11.46
N ASP A 98 0.29 -6.33 11.40
CA ASP A 98 0.29 -7.14 10.20
C ASP A 98 -1.18 -7.47 9.89
N SER A 99 -1.67 -7.00 8.74
CA SER A 99 -3.05 -7.20 8.31
C SER A 99 -3.07 -8.06 7.05
N ILE A 100 -3.92 -9.08 7.06
CA ILE A 100 -4.19 -9.95 5.92
C ILE A 100 -5.69 -9.87 5.64
N GLU A 101 -6.04 -9.44 4.43
CA GLU A 101 -7.41 -9.35 3.95
C GLU A 101 -7.60 -10.29 2.76
N LEU A 102 -8.63 -11.12 2.82
CA LEU A 102 -9.03 -11.99 1.74
C LEU A 102 -10.49 -11.69 1.39
N SER A 103 -10.69 -11.24 0.15
CA SER A 103 -11.97 -10.77 -0.36
C SER A 103 -12.38 -11.64 -1.55
N PHE A 104 -13.61 -12.15 -1.54
CA PHE A 104 -14.19 -12.92 -2.63
C PHE A 104 -15.41 -12.18 -3.17
N LEU A 105 -15.53 -12.11 -4.50
CA LEU A 105 -16.72 -11.60 -5.16
C LEU A 105 -17.49 -12.79 -5.74
N PHE A 106 -18.75 -12.97 -5.35
CA PHE A 106 -19.63 -14.04 -5.84
C PHE A 106 -20.78 -13.43 -6.64
#